data_AF-A0AAV2K5T7-F1
#
_entry.id   AF-A0AAV2K5T7-F1
#
_cell.length_a   1.000
_cell.length_b   1.000
_cell.length_c   1.000
_cell.angle_alpha   90.00
_cell.angle_beta   90.00
_cell.angle_gamma   90.00
#
_symmetry.space_group_name_H-M   'P 1'
#
loop_
_entity.id
_entity.type
_entity.pdbx_description
1 polymer ?
#
loop_
_entity_poly.entity_id
_entity_poly.type
_entity_poly.pdbx_seq_one_letter_code
_entity_poly.pdbx_strand_id
1 'polypeptide(L)'
;MVSYMALIVGEDDGGNLFTPQQYEEYKRRVVPMRMQNRLYVSFGAPGGIDCKAIGPESPCFCTHRYKQHQTELEEVPTQRPLLLPCRVQGCVCSEYQYVPHMGSRPVRCSCKHLPQDHAASSGHPCTRCSCPGFRSPSVCGCGQPYSAHRTLVESREERQARGAALGWDVPYAAMGGITGYSSLMDGYLRVAP
;
A
#
# COMPACT_ATOMS: atom_id res chain seq x y z
N MET A 1 -15.38 23.55 -11.94
CA MET A 1 -14.08 23.49 -12.65
C MET A 1 -13.04 23.15 -11.59
N VAL A 2 -12.59 21.90 -11.52
CA VAL A 2 -11.63 21.46 -10.49
C VAL A 2 -10.25 21.81 -11.02
N SER A 3 -9.64 22.85 -10.45
CA SER A 3 -8.29 23.28 -10.81
C SER A 3 -7.31 22.19 -10.37
N TYR A 4 -6.95 21.29 -11.28
CA TYR A 4 -5.91 20.28 -11.07
C TYR A 4 -4.53 20.96 -11.12
N MET A 5 -4.24 21.83 -10.15
CA MET A 5 -2.87 22.24 -9.87
C MET A 5 -2.29 21.19 -8.93
N ALA A 6 -1.83 20.08 -9.50
CA ALA A 6 -1.02 19.12 -8.76
C ALA A 6 0.33 19.78 -8.49
N LEU A 7 0.56 20.10 -7.22
CA LEU A 7 1.65 20.96 -6.76
C LEU A 7 2.91 20.14 -6.48
N ILE A 8 4.07 20.81 -6.46
CA ILE A 8 5.41 20.22 -6.30
C ILE A 8 5.51 19.28 -5.08
N VAL A 9 4.66 19.51 -4.06
CA VAL A 9 4.61 18.74 -2.80
C VAL A 9 3.41 17.78 -2.70
N GLY A 10 2.72 17.50 -3.81
CA GLY A 10 1.54 16.63 -3.82
C GLY A 10 0.30 17.35 -3.29
N GLU A 11 -0.32 16.81 -2.23
CA GLU A 11 -1.50 17.39 -1.55
C GLU A 11 -1.13 18.09 -0.22
N ASP A 12 0.16 18.09 0.15
CA ASP A 12 0.64 18.58 1.46
C ASP A 12 0.52 20.10 1.63
N ASP A 13 0.26 20.83 0.56
CA ASP A 13 0.05 22.27 0.57
C ASP A 13 -1.42 22.69 0.66
N GLY A 14 -2.32 21.72 0.80
CA GLY A 14 -3.75 21.98 0.93
C GLY A 14 -4.34 22.69 -0.29
N GLY A 15 -3.70 22.57 -1.46
CA GLY A 15 -4.12 23.24 -2.69
C GLY A 15 -3.61 24.67 -2.85
N ASN A 16 -2.74 25.16 -1.97
CA ASN A 16 -2.14 26.48 -2.06
C ASN A 16 -0.63 26.40 -2.38
N LEU A 17 -0.20 26.98 -3.50
CA LEU A 17 1.20 26.94 -3.90
C LEU A 17 2.14 27.55 -2.84
N PHE A 18 3.12 26.76 -2.40
CA PHE A 18 4.16 27.23 -1.50
C PHE A 18 5.04 28.32 -2.12
N THR A 19 5.42 29.29 -1.30
CA THR A 19 6.56 30.17 -1.58
C THR A 19 7.88 29.37 -1.56
N PRO A 20 8.95 29.87 -2.20
CA PRO A 20 10.26 29.22 -2.16
C PRO A 20 10.77 28.95 -0.73
N GLN A 21 10.53 29.88 0.20
CA GLN A 21 10.92 29.73 1.61
C GLN A 21 10.14 28.62 2.31
N GLN A 22 8.81 28.57 2.13
CA GLN A 22 7.95 27.52 2.69
C GLN A 22 8.32 26.13 2.15
N TYR A 23 8.67 26.05 0.86
CA TYR A 23 9.13 24.80 0.25
C TYR A 23 10.45 24.30 0.86
N GLU A 24 11.39 25.20 1.13
CA GLU A 24 12.67 24.84 1.75
C GLU A 24 12.49 24.34 3.20
N GLU A 25 11.64 25.01 3.97
CA GLU A 25 11.28 24.58 5.33
C GLU A 25 10.55 23.24 5.33
N TYR A 26 9.61 23.06 4.41
CA TYR A 26 8.92 21.79 4.20
C TYR A 26 9.91 20.65 3.93
N LYS A 27 10.86 20.82 3.01
CA LYS A 27 11.87 19.79 2.71
C LYS A 27 12.71 19.43 3.94
N ARG A 28 13.17 20.43 4.70
CA ARG A 28 13.99 20.21 5.91
C ARG A 28 13.27 19.35 6.95
N ARG A 29 11.95 19.48 7.05
CA ARG A 29 11.13 18.68 7.97
C ARG A 29 10.81 17.30 7.41
N VAL A 30 10.31 17.24 6.18
CA VAL A 30 9.65 16.04 5.65
C VAL A 30 10.64 15.03 5.07
N VAL A 31 11.75 15.47 4.49
CA VAL A 31 12.73 14.54 3.88
C VAL A 31 13.36 13.60 4.93
N PRO A 32 13.90 14.09 6.05
CA PRO A 32 14.46 13.20 7.08
C PRO A 32 13.40 12.26 7.68
N MET A 33 12.21 12.79 7.96
CA MET A 33 11.08 12.00 8.48
C MET A 33 10.70 10.86 7.52
N ARG A 34 10.57 11.15 6.22
CA ARG A 34 10.24 10.13 5.19
C ARG A 34 11.32 9.06 5.07
N MET A 35 12.59 9.43 5.19
CA MET A 35 13.70 8.48 5.12
C MET A 35 13.75 7.57 6.36
N GLN A 36 13.52 8.13 7.54
CA GLN A 36 13.57 7.38 8.80
C GLN A 36 12.33 6.49 9.00
N ASN A 37 11.14 7.05 8.81
CA ASN A 37 9.86 6.39 9.13
C ASN A 37 9.21 5.75 7.91
N ARG A 38 10.01 5.42 6.89
CA ARG A 38 9.51 4.78 5.67
C ARG A 38 8.83 3.46 6.00
N LEU A 39 7.58 3.32 5.56
CA LEU A 39 6.85 2.06 5.60
C LEU A 39 7.11 1.24 4.34
N TYR A 40 7.40 -0.04 4.55
CA TYR A 40 7.53 -1.01 3.49
C TYR A 40 6.29 -1.89 3.44
N VAL A 41 5.61 -1.89 2.30
CA VAL A 41 4.34 -2.58 2.15
C VAL A 41 4.43 -3.59 1.02
N SER A 42 4.15 -4.85 1.34
CA SER A 42 4.15 -5.95 0.37
C SER A 42 2.89 -6.79 0.51
N PHE A 43 2.65 -7.62 -0.49
CA PHE A 43 1.60 -8.63 -0.47
C PHE A 43 2.23 -9.98 -0.79
N GLY A 44 2.04 -10.95 0.11
CA GLY A 44 2.74 -12.23 0.06
C GLY A 44 2.15 -13.24 1.03
N ALA A 45 2.47 -14.51 0.82
CA ALA A 45 2.19 -15.55 1.81
C ALA A 45 3.12 -15.36 3.03
N PRO A 46 2.64 -15.55 4.27
CA PRO A 46 3.48 -15.48 5.47
C PRO A 46 4.72 -16.40 5.36
N GLY A 47 5.90 -15.88 5.67
CA GLY A 47 7.17 -16.62 5.57
C GLY A 47 7.68 -16.85 4.14
N GLY A 48 6.93 -16.42 3.11
CA GLY A 48 7.32 -16.48 1.71
C GLY A 48 7.95 -15.19 1.21
N ILE A 49 8.04 -15.08 -0.12
CA ILE A 49 8.53 -13.90 -0.82
C ILE A 49 7.48 -12.77 -0.85
N ASP A 50 7.96 -11.53 -1.03
CA ASP A 50 7.11 -10.37 -1.35
C ASP A 50 6.55 -10.53 -2.79
N CYS A 51 5.43 -11.24 -2.95
CA CYS A 51 4.83 -11.56 -4.26
C CYS A 51 4.40 -10.31 -5.04
N LYS A 52 4.00 -9.24 -4.33
CA LYS A 52 3.80 -7.91 -4.91
C LYS A 52 4.37 -6.85 -3.99
N ALA A 53 5.16 -5.93 -4.54
CA ALA A 53 5.48 -4.68 -3.85
C ALA A 53 4.31 -3.70 -4.02
N ILE A 54 3.87 -3.10 -2.92
CA ILE A 54 2.81 -2.09 -2.94
C ILE A 54 3.43 -0.73 -3.20
N GLY A 55 2.83 0.03 -4.11
CA GLY A 55 3.25 1.39 -4.45
C GLY A 55 2.08 2.36 -4.43
N PRO A 56 2.34 3.64 -4.76
CA PRO A 56 1.37 4.74 -4.64
C PRO A 56 0.01 4.46 -5.31
N GLU A 57 0.03 3.82 -6.48
CA GLU A 57 -1.18 3.54 -7.30
C GLU A 57 -1.81 2.17 -7.04
N SER A 58 -1.29 1.39 -6.09
CA SER A 58 -1.89 0.09 -5.75
C SER A 58 -3.26 0.30 -5.08
N PRO A 59 -4.32 -0.41 -5.54
CA PRO A 59 -5.67 -0.24 -5.01
C PRO A 59 -5.91 -0.99 -3.70
N CYS A 60 -6.69 -0.36 -2.82
CA CYS A 60 -7.24 -0.93 -1.60
C CYS A 60 -8.69 -1.44 -1.84
N PHE A 61 -9.20 -2.27 -0.93
CA PHE A 61 -10.62 -2.70 -0.94
C PHE A 61 -11.61 -1.53 -0.84
N CYS A 62 -11.21 -0.40 -0.26
CA CYS A 62 -12.01 0.82 -0.26
C CYS A 62 -12.04 1.55 -1.63
N THR A 63 -11.45 0.96 -2.67
CA THR A 63 -11.30 1.49 -4.04
C THR A 63 -10.32 2.66 -4.19
N HIS A 64 -9.79 3.18 -3.09
CA HIS A 64 -8.75 4.21 -3.10
C HIS A 64 -7.35 3.62 -3.23
N ARG A 65 -6.38 4.49 -3.56
CA ARG A 65 -4.98 4.14 -3.78
C ARG A 65 -4.19 4.14 -2.47
N TYR A 66 -3.09 3.40 -2.43
CA TYR A 66 -2.17 3.38 -1.29
C TYR A 66 -1.74 4.79 -0.86
N LYS A 67 -1.41 5.67 -1.82
CA LYS A 67 -1.04 7.08 -1.53
C LYS A 67 -2.13 7.91 -0.84
N GLN A 68 -3.38 7.46 -0.91
CA GLN A 68 -4.52 8.11 -0.25
C GLN A 68 -4.79 7.54 1.14
N HIS A 69 -3.92 6.69 1.67
CA HIS A 69 -3.95 6.21 3.05
C HIS A 69 -2.89 6.94 3.88
N GLN A 70 -2.96 6.81 5.21
CA GLN A 70 -1.96 7.32 6.12
C GLN A 70 -0.67 6.50 6.04
N THR A 71 0.14 6.78 5.03
CA THR A 71 1.42 6.08 4.77
C THR A 71 2.62 6.79 5.37
N GLU A 72 2.43 7.99 5.90
CA GLU A 72 3.47 8.81 6.51
C GLU A 72 3.16 9.00 7.99
N LEU A 73 4.12 8.62 8.82
CA LEU A 73 4.03 8.64 10.27
C LEU A 73 5.20 9.46 10.81
N GLU A 74 4.93 10.40 11.73
CA GLU A 74 5.96 11.16 12.44
C GLU A 74 6.78 10.27 13.38
N GLU A 75 6.13 9.24 13.94
CA GLU A 75 6.76 8.17 14.70
C GLU A 75 6.08 6.86 14.31
N VAL A 76 6.86 5.82 14.03
CA VAL A 76 6.31 4.50 13.68
C VAL A 76 5.90 3.78 14.98
N PRO A 77 4.61 3.45 15.18
CA PRO A 77 4.15 2.73 16.37
C PRO A 77 4.86 1.39 16.54
N THR A 78 4.98 0.90 17.77
CA THR A 78 5.50 -0.44 18.06
C THR A 78 4.41 -1.52 18.01
N GLN A 79 3.15 -1.14 18.18
CA GLN A 79 2.02 -2.07 18.09
C GLN A 79 1.83 -2.58 16.66
N ARG A 80 1.49 -3.87 16.52
CA ARG A 80 1.21 -4.51 15.22
C ARG A 80 -0.21 -5.09 15.20
N PRO A 81 -0.89 -5.11 14.03
CA PRO A 81 -0.45 -4.58 12.74
C PRO A 81 -0.47 -3.04 12.67
N LEU A 82 0.34 -2.46 11.78
CA LEU A 82 0.28 -1.02 11.49
C LEU A 82 -0.97 -0.73 10.66
N LEU A 83 -1.90 0.03 11.25
CA LEU A 83 -3.12 0.44 10.57
C LEU A 83 -2.84 1.69 9.73
N LEU A 84 -3.18 1.61 8.45
CA LEU A 84 -3.04 2.72 7.51
C LEU A 84 -4.45 3.18 7.08
N PRO A 85 -5.15 4.01 7.86
CA PRO A 85 -6.50 4.46 7.53
C PRO A 85 -6.51 5.30 6.24
N CYS A 86 -7.64 5.26 5.52
CA CYS A 86 -7.82 6.08 4.31
C CYS A 86 -8.08 7.54 4.69
N ARG A 87 -7.43 8.47 3.97
CA ARG A 87 -7.54 9.93 4.18
C ARG A 87 -8.58 10.59 3.28
N VAL A 88 -9.19 9.84 2.35
CA VAL A 88 -10.24 10.39 1.47
C VAL A 88 -11.48 10.72 2.29
N GLN A 89 -11.99 11.94 2.11
CA GLN A 89 -13.15 12.45 2.82
C GLN A 89 -14.36 11.50 2.68
N GLY A 90 -14.95 11.09 3.81
CA GLY A 90 -16.11 10.20 3.85
C GLY A 90 -15.79 8.70 3.74
N CYS A 91 -14.52 8.31 3.56
CA CYS A 91 -14.12 6.91 3.57
C CYS A 91 -13.98 6.38 5.00
N VAL A 92 -14.60 5.24 5.32
CA VAL A 92 -14.54 4.59 6.65
C VAL A 92 -13.46 3.50 6.75
N CYS A 93 -12.57 3.41 5.76
CA CYS A 93 -11.53 2.40 5.69
C CYS A 93 -10.44 2.66 6.75
N SER A 94 -10.29 1.75 7.71
CA SER A 94 -9.33 1.86 8.82
C SER A 94 -7.96 1.25 8.52
N GLU A 95 -7.85 0.39 7.51
CA GLU A 95 -6.63 -0.35 7.19
C GLU A 95 -6.46 -0.47 5.67
N TYR A 96 -5.25 -0.21 5.18
CA TYR A 96 -4.91 -0.49 3.79
C TYR A 96 -4.78 -2.00 3.56
N GLN A 97 -5.62 -2.54 2.68
CA GLN A 97 -5.58 -3.95 2.29
C GLN A 97 -5.56 -4.06 0.76
N TYR A 98 -4.46 -4.59 0.21
CA TYR A 98 -4.27 -4.69 -1.23
C TYR A 98 -5.29 -5.62 -1.88
N VAL A 99 -5.84 -5.16 -3.01
CA VAL A 99 -6.69 -5.98 -3.88
C VAL A 99 -5.80 -6.72 -4.88
N PRO A 100 -5.77 -8.07 -4.88
CA PRO A 100 -4.94 -8.80 -5.83
C PRO A 100 -5.46 -8.72 -7.26
N HIS A 101 -4.53 -8.58 -8.21
CA HIS A 101 -4.78 -8.57 -9.65
C HIS A 101 -4.06 -9.72 -10.35
N MET A 102 -4.68 -10.21 -11.42
CA MET A 102 -4.08 -11.08 -12.43
C MET A 102 -4.07 -10.30 -13.75
N GLY A 103 -2.90 -9.81 -14.15
CA GLY A 103 -2.79 -8.80 -15.20
C GLY A 103 -3.52 -7.51 -14.81
N SER A 104 -4.38 -7.00 -15.69
CA SER A 104 -5.19 -5.79 -15.42
C SER A 104 -6.45 -6.05 -14.59
N ARG A 105 -6.81 -7.33 -14.37
CA ARG A 105 -8.12 -7.70 -13.81
C ARG A 105 -7.98 -8.08 -12.33
N PRO A 106 -8.80 -7.52 -11.43
CA PRO A 106 -8.84 -7.98 -10.06
C PRO A 106 -9.28 -9.44 -9.99
N VAL A 107 -8.69 -10.21 -9.07
CA VAL A 107 -9.10 -11.60 -8.85
C VAL A 107 -10.47 -11.65 -8.19
N ARG A 108 -11.24 -12.70 -8.45
CA ARG A 108 -12.60 -12.85 -7.92
C ARG A 108 -12.59 -13.59 -6.59
N CYS A 109 -13.57 -13.27 -5.75
CA CYS A 109 -13.86 -14.08 -4.58
C CYS A 109 -14.43 -15.45 -5.00
N SER A 110 -14.39 -16.44 -4.12
CA SER A 110 -15.06 -17.75 -4.27
C SER A 110 -16.57 -17.60 -4.51
N CYS A 111 -17.19 -16.51 -4.03
CA CYS A 111 -18.58 -16.16 -4.34
C CYS A 111 -18.78 -15.61 -5.76
N LYS A 112 -17.73 -15.57 -6.59
CA LYS A 112 -17.65 -15.07 -7.97
C LYS A 112 -17.77 -13.55 -8.14
N HIS A 113 -18.10 -12.80 -7.09
CA HIS A 113 -18.15 -11.34 -7.09
C HIS A 113 -16.75 -10.70 -7.07
N LEU A 114 -16.70 -9.42 -7.47
CA LEU A 114 -15.46 -8.65 -7.54
C LEU A 114 -15.09 -8.08 -6.16
N PRO A 115 -13.82 -7.69 -5.94
CA PRO A 115 -13.41 -7.05 -4.68
C PRO A 115 -14.24 -5.80 -4.32
N GLN A 116 -14.68 -5.02 -5.31
CA GLN A 116 -15.55 -3.85 -5.11
C GLN A 116 -16.95 -4.19 -4.54
N ASP A 117 -17.39 -5.46 -4.67
CA ASP A 117 -18.62 -5.96 -4.06
C ASP A 117 -18.39 -6.48 -2.63
N HIS A 118 -17.25 -6.16 -2.02
CA HIS A 118 -16.91 -6.51 -0.65
C HIS A 118 -16.62 -5.24 0.15
N ALA A 119 -17.07 -5.20 1.40
CA ALA A 119 -16.89 -4.03 2.24
C ALA A 119 -15.40 -3.81 2.57
N ALA A 120 -15.01 -2.54 2.72
CA ALA A 120 -13.66 -2.17 3.17
C ALA A 120 -13.43 -2.41 4.68
N SER A 121 -14.43 -2.95 5.39
CA SER A 121 -14.30 -3.35 6.78
C SER A 121 -13.50 -4.64 6.91
N SER A 122 -12.97 -4.89 8.12
CA SER A 122 -12.30 -6.14 8.45
C SER A 122 -13.14 -7.36 8.04
N GLY A 123 -12.45 -8.39 7.52
CA GLY A 123 -13.07 -9.61 6.98
C GLY A 123 -13.62 -9.46 5.56
N HIS A 124 -13.86 -8.25 5.07
CA HIS A 124 -14.38 -7.96 3.72
C HIS A 124 -15.66 -8.74 3.37
N PRO A 125 -16.75 -8.65 4.14
CA PRO A 125 -17.99 -9.33 3.80
C PRO A 125 -18.54 -8.86 2.46
N CYS A 126 -19.14 -9.77 1.70
CA CYS A 126 -19.74 -9.43 0.41
C CYS A 126 -21.05 -8.67 0.59
N THR A 127 -21.25 -7.61 -0.19
CA THR A 127 -22.48 -6.79 -0.16
C THR A 127 -23.57 -7.33 -1.09
N ARG A 128 -23.26 -8.33 -1.91
CA ARG A 128 -24.17 -8.96 -2.89
C ARG A 128 -24.74 -10.30 -2.45
N CYS A 129 -24.12 -10.95 -1.47
CA CYS A 129 -24.51 -12.28 -1.00
C CYS A 129 -24.02 -12.53 0.44
N SER A 130 -24.43 -13.64 1.05
CA SER A 130 -24.05 -14.03 2.42
C SER A 130 -22.61 -14.54 2.58
N CYS A 131 -21.71 -14.21 1.64
CA CYS A 131 -20.30 -14.57 1.74
C CYS A 131 -19.63 -13.76 2.87
N PRO A 132 -19.04 -14.41 3.88
CA PRO A 132 -18.57 -13.73 5.09
C PRO A 132 -17.27 -12.95 4.86
N GLY A 133 -16.55 -13.21 3.76
CA GLY A 133 -15.29 -12.53 3.51
C GLY A 133 -14.67 -12.82 2.15
N PHE A 134 -13.86 -11.87 1.66
CA PHE A 134 -13.15 -12.02 0.40
C PHE A 134 -12.11 -13.15 0.49
N ARG A 135 -12.32 -14.21 -0.28
CA ARG A 135 -11.41 -15.35 -0.40
C ARG A 135 -11.29 -15.74 -1.87
N SER A 136 -10.13 -15.53 -2.48
CA SER A 136 -9.91 -15.90 -3.89
C SER A 136 -9.26 -17.29 -3.99
N PRO A 137 -9.86 -18.25 -4.73
CA PRO A 137 -9.24 -19.55 -5.00
C PRO A 137 -8.20 -19.49 -6.12
N SER A 138 -8.07 -18.35 -6.82
CA SER A 138 -7.06 -18.18 -7.86
C SER A 138 -5.65 -18.32 -7.28
N VAL A 139 -4.75 -18.86 -8.09
CA VAL A 139 -3.36 -19.12 -7.70
C VAL A 139 -2.49 -17.92 -8.07
N CYS A 140 -1.67 -17.45 -7.13
CA CYS A 140 -0.64 -16.46 -7.40
C CYS A 140 0.54 -17.11 -8.15
N GLY A 141 1.33 -16.34 -8.88
CA GLY A 141 2.51 -16.86 -9.58
C GLY A 141 3.55 -17.55 -8.67
N CYS A 142 3.51 -17.30 -7.35
CA CYS A 142 4.31 -18.04 -6.37
C CYS A 142 3.81 -19.48 -6.08
N GLY A 143 2.69 -19.90 -6.68
CA GLY A 143 2.08 -21.22 -6.50
C GLY A 143 1.09 -21.34 -5.34
N GLN A 144 0.99 -20.35 -4.47
CA GLN A 144 0.03 -20.32 -3.36
C GLN A 144 -1.28 -19.61 -3.76
N PRO A 145 -2.45 -20.00 -3.21
CA PRO A 145 -3.70 -19.29 -3.48
C PRO A 145 -3.65 -17.85 -2.94
N TYR A 146 -4.33 -16.92 -3.62
CA TYR A 146 -4.42 -15.53 -3.15
C TYR A 146 -5.02 -15.42 -1.74
N SER A 147 -5.89 -16.36 -1.35
CA SER A 147 -6.41 -16.43 0.02
C SER A 147 -5.38 -16.71 1.11
N ALA A 148 -4.20 -17.23 0.76
CA ALA A 148 -3.09 -17.45 1.71
C ALA A 148 -2.20 -16.21 1.87
N HIS A 149 -2.41 -15.18 1.05
CA HIS A 149 -1.61 -13.96 1.07
C HIS A 149 -2.23 -12.94 2.01
N ARG A 150 -1.37 -12.08 2.57
CA ARG A 150 -1.77 -10.92 3.36
C ARG A 150 -1.00 -9.70 2.90
N THR A 151 -1.58 -8.53 3.15
CA THR A 151 -0.84 -7.26 3.09
C THR A 151 0.03 -7.20 4.34
N LEU A 152 1.32 -6.97 4.16
CA LEU A 152 2.29 -6.83 5.22
C LEU A 152 2.81 -5.39 5.20
N VAL A 153 2.72 -4.71 6.33
CA VAL A 153 3.22 -3.34 6.55
C VAL A 153 4.32 -3.43 7.60
N GLU A 154 5.52 -2.98 7.24
CA GLU A 154 6.73 -3.08 8.07
C GLU A 154 7.43 -1.74 8.21
N SER A 155 8.08 -1.53 9.36
CA SER A 155 9.13 -0.52 9.48
C SER A 155 10.41 -0.97 8.78
N ARG A 156 11.39 -0.06 8.68
CA ARG A 156 12.70 -0.38 8.12
C ARG A 156 13.40 -1.49 8.91
N GLU A 157 13.35 -1.41 10.23
CA GLU A 157 13.99 -2.34 11.15
C GLU A 157 13.40 -3.74 11.01
N GLU A 158 12.07 -3.84 10.92
CA GLU A 158 11.38 -5.13 10.74
C GLU A 158 11.70 -5.77 9.40
N ARG A 159 11.72 -4.96 8.34
CA ARG A 159 12.07 -5.44 7.00
C ARG A 159 13.50 -5.94 6.93
N GLN A 160 14.42 -5.22 7.57
CA GLN A 160 15.81 -5.61 7.70
C GLN A 160 15.96 -6.90 8.51
N ALA A 161 15.24 -7.02 9.64
CA ALA A 161 15.24 -8.23 10.47
C ALA A 161 14.70 -9.46 9.71
N ARG A 162 13.74 -9.26 8.81
CA ARG A 162 13.25 -10.30 7.89
C ARG A 162 14.23 -10.62 6.74
N GLY A 163 15.31 -9.86 6.60
CA GLY A 163 16.31 -10.03 5.54
C GLY A 163 15.81 -9.57 4.16
N ALA A 164 14.75 -8.75 4.09
CA ALA A 164 14.21 -8.26 2.83
C ALA A 164 14.91 -6.97 2.38
N ALA A 165 15.02 -6.77 1.06
CA ALA A 165 15.72 -5.62 0.50
C ALA A 165 15.08 -4.29 0.90
N LEU A 166 15.90 -3.35 1.39
CA LEU A 166 15.47 -1.98 1.77
C LEU A 166 15.47 -1.00 0.59
N GLY A 167 16.27 -1.26 -0.44
CA GLY A 167 16.47 -0.33 -1.57
C GLY A 167 17.16 0.96 -1.16
N TRP A 168 17.05 1.96 -2.03
CA TRP A 168 17.56 3.32 -1.76
C TRP A 168 16.56 4.11 -0.92
N ASP A 169 17.10 4.96 -0.04
CA ASP A 169 16.30 5.94 0.69
C ASP A 169 15.82 7.01 -0.30
N VAL A 170 14.52 7.28 -0.29
CA VAL A 170 13.87 8.21 -1.23
C VAL A 170 12.99 9.20 -0.46
N PRO A 171 12.94 10.48 -0.88
CA PRO A 171 12.18 11.53 -0.19
C PRO A 171 10.69 11.56 -0.58
N TYR A 172 10.22 10.56 -1.36
CA TYR A 172 8.88 10.54 -1.93
C TYR A 172 7.88 9.88 -0.97
N ALA A 173 6.68 10.45 -0.89
CA ALA A 173 5.58 9.89 -0.11
C ALA A 173 5.09 8.56 -0.71
N ALA A 174 4.53 7.70 0.16
CA ALA A 174 3.78 6.50 -0.23
C ALA A 174 4.53 5.51 -1.16
N MET A 175 5.87 5.45 -1.09
CA MET A 175 6.65 4.52 -1.91
C MET A 175 6.43 3.06 -1.54
N GLY A 176 5.95 2.78 -0.32
CA GLY A 176 5.63 1.44 0.15
C GLY A 176 6.80 0.48 -0.07
N GLY A 177 6.51 -0.68 -0.68
CA GLY A 177 7.49 -1.71 -0.99
C GLY A 177 8.32 -1.47 -2.26
N ILE A 178 8.17 -0.33 -2.96
CA ILE A 178 8.96 -0.05 -4.17
C ILE A 178 10.40 0.32 -3.80
N THR A 179 11.33 -0.61 -3.98
CA THR A 179 12.75 -0.45 -3.63
C THR A 179 13.68 -0.23 -4.82
N GLY A 180 13.15 -0.35 -6.04
CA GLY A 180 13.87 -0.19 -7.31
C GLY A 180 13.05 -0.70 -8.49
N TYR A 181 13.60 -0.67 -9.70
CA TYR A 181 12.89 -1.08 -10.91
C TYR A 181 12.40 -2.54 -10.87
N SER A 182 13.22 -3.46 -10.35
CA SER A 182 12.86 -4.88 -10.19
C SER A 182 11.69 -5.11 -9.25
N SER A 183 11.43 -4.19 -8.30
CA SER A 183 10.29 -4.28 -7.39
C SER A 183 8.93 -4.06 -8.07
N LEU A 184 8.91 -3.49 -9.28
CA LEU A 184 7.67 -3.34 -10.06
C LEU A 184 7.17 -4.69 -10.62
N MET A 185 8.10 -5.62 -10.84
CA MET A 185 7.78 -6.99 -11.23
C MET A 185 7.19 -7.76 -10.05
N ASP A 186 6.37 -8.76 -10.37
CA ASP A 186 5.87 -9.69 -9.36
C ASP A 186 7.04 -10.47 -8.75
N GLY A 187 6.99 -10.70 -7.44
CA GLY A 187 8.10 -11.22 -6.64
C GLY A 187 8.66 -12.53 -7.15
N TYR A 188 7.81 -13.42 -7.66
CA TYR A 188 8.22 -14.73 -8.18
C TYR A 188 9.02 -14.65 -9.49
N LEU A 189 8.99 -13.51 -10.18
CA LEU A 189 9.78 -13.24 -11.40
C LEU A 189 11.10 -12.52 -11.10
N ARG A 190 11.32 -12.10 -9.84
CA ARG A 190 12.55 -11.41 -9.47
C ARG A 190 13.64 -12.46 -9.32
N VAL A 191 14.74 -12.28 -10.05
CA VAL A 191 15.96 -13.04 -9.80
C VAL A 191 16.41 -12.71 -8.37
N ALA A 192 16.61 -13.73 -7.55
CA ALA A 192 17.20 -13.53 -6.23
C ALA A 192 18.56 -12.82 -6.41
N PRO A 193 18.84 -11.73 -5.69
CA PRO A 193 20.16 -11.13 -5.72
C PRO A 193 21.23 -12.11 -5.22
#